data_AF-V9DIN7-F1
#
_entry.id   AF-V9DIN7-F1
#
_cell.length_a   1.000
_cell.length_b   1.000
_cell.length_c   1.000
_cell.angle_alpha   90.00
_cell.angle_beta   90.00
_cell.angle_gamma   90.00
#
_symmetry.space_group_name_H-M   'P 1'
#
loop_
_entity.id
_entity.type
_entity.pdbx_description
1 polymer ?
#
loop_
_entity_poly.entity_id
_entity_poly.type
_entity_poly.pdbx_seq_one_letter_code
_entity_poly.pdbx_strand_id
1 'polypeptide(L)' 'MADDATKAKLRATFDKLTPQDFAAVAGNREALIKKVAEVYGISEAEAKTKVDEAFA' A
#
# COMPACT_ATOMS: atom_id res chain seq x y z
N MET A 1 -13.23 0.93 13.98
CA MET A 1 -11.86 1.30 14.42
C MET A 1 -10.80 0.35 13.82
N ALA A 2 -10.99 -0.15 12.59
CA ALA A 2 -10.00 -1.03 11.94
C ALA A 2 -8.99 -0.25 11.07
N ASP A 3 -9.21 1.06 10.90
CA ASP A 3 -8.56 1.85 9.86
C ASP A 3 -7.16 2.36 10.20
N ASP A 4 -6.81 2.48 11.48
CA ASP A 4 -5.57 3.17 11.88
C ASP A 4 -4.37 2.20 11.94
N ALA A 5 -4.56 1.01 12.49
CA ALA A 5 -3.50 0.01 12.61
C ALA A 5 -3.04 -0.52 11.23
N THR A 6 -3.98 -0.80 10.33
CA THR A 6 -3.64 -1.24 8.96
C THR A 6 -2.98 -0.11 8.17
N LYS A 7 -3.44 1.14 8.31
CA LYS A 7 -2.76 2.30 7.69
C LYS A 7 -1.36 2.52 8.26
N ALA A 8 -1.16 2.34 9.56
CA ALA A 8 0.15 2.47 10.19
C ALA A 8 1.11 1.36 9.70
N LYS A 9 0.64 0.11 9.62
CA LYS A 9 1.41 -1.03 9.09
C LYS A 9 1.75 -0.83 7.62
N LEU A 10 0.78 -0.42 6.80
CA LEU A 10 1.00 -0.04 5.40
C LEU A 10 2.05 1.04 5.25
N ARG A 11 1.99 2.13 6.03
CA ARG A 11 3.02 3.20 5.98
C ARG A 11 4.39 2.73 6.45
N ALA A 12 4.45 1.84 7.44
CA ALA A 12 5.71 1.27 7.91
C ALA A 12 6.32 0.31 6.88
N THR A 13 5.50 -0.52 6.22
CA THR A 13 5.94 -1.42 5.13
C THR A 13 6.30 -0.66 3.88
N PHE A 14 5.57 0.41 3.60
CA PHE A 14 5.69 1.24 2.41
C PHE A 14 6.13 2.66 2.76
N ASP A 15 7.32 2.80 3.37
CA ASP A 15 7.89 4.09 3.76
C ASP A 15 7.97 5.13 2.62
N LYS A 16 8.13 4.67 1.37
CA LYS A 16 8.15 5.57 0.19
C LYS A 16 6.76 6.09 -0.22
N LEU A 17 5.68 5.49 0.28
CA LEU A 17 4.31 5.90 -0.03
C LEU A 17 3.78 6.83 1.05
N THR A 18 3.25 7.98 0.64
CA THR A 18 2.78 8.97 1.59
C THR A 18 1.43 8.58 2.19
N PRO A 19 1.11 9.07 3.40
CA PRO A 19 -0.25 8.98 3.95
C PRO A 19 -1.35 9.47 3.00
N GLN A 20 -1.04 10.42 2.11
CA GLN A 20 -1.97 10.93 1.11
C GLN A 20 -2.17 9.95 -0.05
N ASP A 21 -1.13 9.23 -0.50
CA ASP A 21 -1.28 8.18 -1.51
C ASP A 21 -2.16 7.04 -0.99
N PHE A 22 -1.96 6.62 0.27
CA PHE A 22 -2.85 5.65 0.94
C PHE A 22 -4.28 6.15 1.12
N ALA A 23 -4.47 7.46 1.28
CA ALA A 23 -5.80 8.07 1.33
C ALA A 23 -6.42 8.18 -0.08
N ALA A 24 -5.61 8.41 -1.12
CA ALA A 24 -6.08 8.47 -2.51
C ALA A 24 -6.50 7.09 -3.03
N VAL A 25 -5.84 6.04 -2.58
CA VAL A 25 -6.21 4.64 -2.88
C VAL A 25 -7.25 4.08 -1.90
N ALA A 26 -7.95 4.92 -1.12
CA ALA A 26 -8.90 4.55 -0.06
C ALA A 26 -9.86 3.40 -0.42
N GLY A 27 -9.46 2.16 -0.09
CA GLY A 27 -10.22 0.95 -0.33
C GLY A 27 -9.95 0.27 -1.69
N ASN A 28 -9.11 0.85 -2.54
CA ASN A 28 -8.81 0.34 -3.87
C ASN A 28 -7.42 -0.34 -3.90
N ARG A 29 -7.41 -1.64 -3.61
CA ARG A 29 -6.20 -2.47 -3.52
C ARG A 29 -5.37 -2.41 -4.81
N GLU A 30 -6.00 -2.46 -5.98
CA GLU A 30 -5.30 -2.35 -7.29
C GLU A 30 -4.60 -1.00 -7.48
N ALA A 31 -5.24 0.10 -7.07
CA ALA A 31 -4.62 1.43 -7.16
C ALA A 31 -3.39 1.52 -6.25
N LEU A 32 -3.45 0.89 -5.07
CA LEU A 32 -2.30 0.80 -4.19
C LEU A 32 -1.19 -0.06 -4.80
N ILE A 33 -1.52 -1.19 -5.40
CA ILE A 33 -0.55 -2.10 -6.04
C ILE A 33 0.21 -1.37 -7.15
N LYS A 34 -0.50 -0.66 -8.03
CA LYS A 34 0.15 0.17 -9.07
C LYS A 34 1.06 1.23 -8.47
N LYS A 35 0.59 1.92 -7.43
CA LYS A 35 1.38 2.96 -6.76
C LYS A 35 2.63 2.38 -6.10
N VAL A 36 2.52 1.24 -5.43
CA VAL A 36 3.65 0.51 -4.85
C VAL A 36 4.62 0.07 -5.95
N ALA A 37 4.13 -0.50 -7.04
CA ALA A 37 4.94 -0.93 -8.18
C ALA A 37 5.73 0.24 -8.78
N GLU A 38 5.08 1.39 -9.02
CA GLU A 38 5.75 2.60 -9.54
C GLU A 38 6.76 3.18 -8.55
N VAL A 39 6.37 3.35 -7.27
CA VAL A 39 7.20 4.00 -6.25
C VAL A 39 8.42 3.15 -5.87
N TYR A 40 8.26 1.83 -5.86
CA TYR A 40 9.33 0.90 -5.54
C TYR A 40 10.08 0.43 -6.78
N GLY A 41 9.57 0.67 -7.99
CA GLY A 41 10.16 0.17 -9.23
C GLY A 41 10.12 -1.35 -9.32
N ILE A 42 9.10 -1.99 -8.74
CA ILE A 42 8.93 -3.45 -8.71
C ILE A 42 7.77 -3.89 -9.59
N SER A 43 7.70 -5.17 -9.90
CA SER A 43 6.58 -5.75 -10.65
C SER A 43 5.27 -5.64 -9.88
N GLU A 44 4.15 -5.48 -10.59
CA GLU A 44 2.80 -5.48 -9.99
C GLU A 44 2.52 -6.74 -9.16
N ALA A 45 3.09 -7.89 -9.54
CA ALA A 45 3.00 -9.12 -8.75
C ALA A 45 3.68 -9.01 -7.38
N GLU A 46 4.88 -8.43 -7.30
CA GLU A 46 5.57 -8.21 -6.02
C GLU A 46 4.89 -7.13 -5.19
N ALA A 47 4.45 -6.06 -5.85
CA ALA A 47 3.66 -5.01 -5.21
C ALA A 47 2.36 -5.58 -4.63
N LYS A 48 1.69 -6.47 -5.35
CA LYS A 48 0.49 -7.18 -4.89
C LYS A 48 0.77 -7.98 -3.63
N THR A 49 1.80 -8.81 -3.61
CA THR A 49 2.16 -9.59 -2.42
C THR A 49 2.40 -8.68 -1.21
N LYS A 50 3.20 -7.62 -1.36
CA LYS A 50 3.47 -6.69 -0.25
C LYS A 50 2.21 -5.97 0.24
N VAL A 51 1.32 -5.60 -0.69
CA VAL A 51 0.04 -4.97 -0.34
C VAL A 51 -0.86 -5.98 0.38
N ASP A 52 -0.93 -7.23 -0.09
CA ASP A 52 -1.70 -8.29 0.55
C ASP A 52 -1.22 -8.55 1.98
N GLU A 53 0.09 -8.72 2.19
CA GLU A 53 0.71 -8.92 3.51
C GLU A 53 0.47 -7.74 4.48
N ALA A 54 0.39 -6.52 3.95
CA ALA A 54 0.14 -5.34 4.76
C ALA A 54 -1.35 -5.16 5.12
N PHE A 55 -2.27 -5.71 4.32
CA PHE A 55 -3.70 -5.74 4.61
C PHE A 55 -4.16 -7.00 5.37
N ALA A 56 -3.34 -8.05 5.41
CA ALA A 56 -3.54 -9.24 6.25
C ALA A 56 -3.15 -8.98 7.72
#